data_AF-A0A6M3ILS4-F1
#
_entry.id   AF-A0A6M3ILS4-F1
#
_cell.length_a   1.000
_cell.length_b   1.000
_cell.length_c   1.000
_cell.angle_alpha   90.00
_cell.angle_beta   90.00
_cell.angle_gamma   90.00
#
_symmetry.space_group_name_H-M   'P 1'
#
loop_
_entity.id
_entity.type
_entity.pdbx_description
1 polymer ?
#
loop_
_entity_poly.entity_id
_entity_poly.type
_entity_poly.pdbx_seq_one_letter_code
_entity_poly.pdbx_strand_id
1 'polypeptide(L)'
;MKGAGMLINEKDGLKGEPGRYYDYITAANGVFIKAQNAFLEVCLPVAPFEKEINILAPLEPGIKLINGKIPLRLINVMQDVLIAMSPWEAYAAIVWRDGYSLSLPEQSGGESKISYQPLTDVVLEMHSHPGLPPAFSRDDDLDEQGLKIYGLLSINYNKFPVEPVFRVGAYGHYFYWPWDDRFEFIEREGEDGIMPTG
;
A
#
# COMPACT_ATOMS: atom_id res chain seq x y z
N MET A 1 0.22 -21.90 -13.65
CA MET A 1 0.95 -20.77 -13.04
C MET A 1 0.85 -20.84 -11.53
N LYS A 2 1.97 -20.64 -10.83
CA LYS A 2 2.00 -20.51 -9.36
C LYS A 2 1.42 -19.15 -8.96
N GLY A 3 0.94 -19.03 -7.71
CA GLY A 3 0.43 -17.77 -7.17
C GLY A 3 1.51 -16.69 -7.11
N ALA A 4 2.70 -17.06 -6.62
CA ALA A 4 3.88 -16.22 -6.56
C ALA A 4 4.92 -16.64 -7.61
N GLY A 5 5.54 -15.67 -8.27
CA GLY A 5 6.68 -15.86 -9.16
C GLY A 5 8.00 -15.67 -8.44
N MET A 6 9.07 -16.14 -9.06
CA MET A 6 10.43 -15.93 -8.60
C MET A 6 11.28 -15.47 -9.77
N LEU A 7 11.77 -14.24 -9.66
CA LEU A 7 12.54 -13.56 -10.69
C LEU A 7 13.90 -13.12 -10.12
N ILE A 8 14.86 -12.94 -11.02
CA ILE A 8 16.17 -12.37 -10.76
C ILE A 8 16.31 -11.13 -11.65
N ASN A 9 16.72 -10.01 -11.05
CA ASN A 9 16.98 -8.77 -11.77
C ASN A 9 18.42 -8.75 -12.28
N GLU A 10 18.65 -9.37 -13.43
CA GLU A 10 19.93 -9.33 -14.11
C GLU A 10 20.13 -7.97 -14.80
N LYS A 11 21.37 -7.68 -15.22
CA LYS A 11 21.71 -6.40 -15.86
C LYS A 11 21.04 -6.20 -17.22
N ASP A 12 20.64 -7.27 -17.87
CA ASP A 12 19.94 -7.28 -19.16
C ASP A 12 18.41 -7.47 -19.01
N GLY A 13 17.91 -7.52 -17.77
CA GLY A 13 16.48 -7.57 -17.45
C GLY A 13 16.08 -8.69 -16.49
N LEU A 14 14.77 -8.83 -16.29
CA LEU A 14 14.20 -9.83 -15.38
C LEU A 14 14.22 -11.23 -16.02
N LYS A 15 14.76 -12.22 -15.30
CA LYS A 15 14.70 -13.64 -15.66
C LYS A 15 13.94 -14.45 -14.63
N GLY A 16 13.20 -15.46 -15.06
CA GLY A 16 12.51 -16.41 -14.18
C GLY A 16 11.07 -16.66 -14.61
N GLU A 17 10.30 -17.29 -13.73
CA GLU A 17 8.89 -17.58 -13.95
C GLU A 17 8.02 -16.58 -13.19
N PRO A 18 7.23 -15.74 -13.89
CA PRO A 18 6.31 -14.81 -13.23
C PRO A 18 5.13 -15.55 -12.59
N GLY A 19 4.65 -14.97 -11.50
CA GLY A 19 3.49 -15.40 -10.73
C GLY A 19 2.19 -14.89 -11.33
N ARG A 20 1.08 -15.42 -10.79
CA ARG A 20 -0.25 -14.90 -11.13
C ARG A 20 -0.62 -13.63 -10.37
N TYR A 21 -0.18 -13.51 -9.12
CA TYR A 21 -0.60 -12.43 -8.22
C TYR A 21 0.53 -11.45 -7.91
N TYR A 22 1.74 -11.96 -7.70
CA TYR A 22 2.92 -11.16 -7.38
C TYR A 22 4.19 -11.95 -7.68
N ASP A 23 5.31 -11.24 -7.69
CA ASP A 23 6.65 -11.78 -7.92
C ASP A 23 7.57 -11.43 -6.76
N TYR A 24 8.35 -12.39 -6.31
CA TYR A 24 9.58 -12.08 -5.57
C TYR A 24 10.71 -11.86 -6.56
N ILE A 25 11.44 -10.76 -6.40
CA ILE A 25 12.57 -10.40 -7.27
C ILE A 25 13.84 -10.29 -6.44
N THR A 26 14.83 -11.12 -6.74
CA THR A 26 16.18 -10.95 -6.21
C THR A 26 16.94 -9.94 -7.06
N ALA A 27 17.32 -8.82 -6.46
CA ALA A 27 18.09 -7.75 -7.09
C ALA A 27 19.46 -7.60 -6.42
N ALA A 28 20.31 -6.71 -6.95
CA ALA A 28 21.64 -6.48 -6.39
C ALA A 28 21.58 -6.05 -4.91
N ASN A 29 20.59 -5.25 -4.54
CA ASN A 29 20.45 -4.61 -3.22
C ASN A 29 19.48 -5.33 -2.26
N GLY A 30 18.88 -6.45 -2.66
CA GLY A 30 17.98 -7.21 -1.80
C GLY A 30 16.93 -8.03 -2.53
N VAL A 31 15.98 -8.56 -1.77
CA VAL A 31 14.77 -9.20 -2.26
C VAL A 31 13.61 -8.22 -2.18
N PHE A 32 12.85 -8.13 -3.26
CA PHE A 32 11.68 -7.27 -3.42
C PHE A 32 10.43 -8.10 -3.69
N ILE A 33 9.27 -7.56 -3.34
CA ILE A 33 7.98 -8.04 -3.81
C ILE A 33 7.43 -7.04 -4.82
N LYS A 34 7.08 -7.52 -6.02
CA LYS A 34 6.38 -6.75 -7.04
C LYS A 34 4.96 -7.27 -7.17
N ALA A 35 3.98 -6.38 -7.09
CA ALA A 35 2.57 -6.73 -7.24
C ALA A 35 1.77 -5.61 -7.92
N GLN A 36 0.67 -5.97 -8.57
CA GLN A 36 -0.22 -4.98 -9.20
C GLN A 36 -1.67 -5.44 -9.16
N ASN A 37 -2.59 -4.47 -9.09
CA ASN A 37 -4.02 -4.66 -9.31
C ASN A 37 -4.56 -3.52 -10.20
N ALA A 38 -5.88 -3.30 -10.22
CA ALA A 38 -6.48 -2.23 -11.04
C ALA A 38 -6.21 -0.81 -10.51
N PHE A 39 -5.65 -0.66 -9.31
CA PHE A 39 -5.50 0.62 -8.63
C PHE A 39 -4.06 0.94 -8.21
N LEU A 40 -3.24 -0.07 -7.94
CA LEU A 40 -1.88 0.06 -7.44
C LEU A 40 -0.91 -0.84 -8.21
N GLU A 41 0.29 -0.32 -8.44
CA GLU A 41 1.50 -1.10 -8.73
C GLU A 41 2.52 -0.82 -7.63
N VAL A 42 3.15 -1.86 -7.09
CA VAL A 42 4.12 -1.73 -6.00
C VAL A 42 5.38 -2.56 -6.28
N CYS A 43 6.51 -2.05 -5.82
CA CYS A 43 7.78 -2.74 -5.69
C CYS A 43 8.28 -2.44 -4.27
N LEU A 44 8.17 -3.39 -3.34
CA LEU A 44 8.50 -3.16 -1.93
C LEU A 44 9.71 -4.00 -1.52
N PRO A 45 10.62 -3.48 -0.68
CA PRO A 45 11.74 -4.25 -0.19
C PRO A 45 11.24 -5.24 0.87
N VAL A 46 11.64 -6.50 0.74
CA VAL A 46 11.30 -7.59 1.67
C VAL A 46 12.50 -7.90 2.56
N ALA A 47 13.69 -8.00 1.96
CA ALA A 47 14.92 -8.29 2.68
C ALA A 47 16.11 -7.58 2.02
N PRO A 48 16.64 -6.49 2.60
CA PRO A 48 17.82 -5.82 2.06
C PRO A 48 19.06 -6.68 2.23
N PHE A 49 20.03 -6.53 1.32
CA PHE A 49 21.34 -7.15 1.48
C PHE A 49 22.34 -6.18 2.12
N GLU A 50 23.19 -6.68 3.02
CA GLU A 50 24.27 -5.88 3.62
C GLU A 50 25.33 -5.46 2.59
N LYS A 51 25.48 -6.22 1.50
CA LYS A 51 26.40 -5.95 0.40
C LYS A 51 25.73 -6.26 -0.91
N GLU A 52 25.94 -5.40 -1.90
CA GLU A 52 25.36 -5.59 -3.22
C GLU A 52 25.96 -6.80 -3.97
N ILE A 53 25.11 -7.47 -4.72
CA ILE A 53 25.51 -8.55 -5.64
C ILE A 53 25.86 -7.94 -7.00
N ASN A 54 27.15 -7.73 -7.26
CA ASN A 54 27.68 -7.01 -8.43
C ASN A 54 27.26 -7.54 -9.82
N ILE A 55 26.75 -8.78 -9.92
CA ILE A 55 26.29 -9.37 -11.18
C ILE A 55 24.82 -9.05 -11.49
N LEU A 56 24.07 -8.57 -10.51
CA LEU A 56 22.66 -8.20 -10.64
C LEU A 56 22.52 -6.68 -10.82
N ALA A 57 21.33 -6.24 -11.22
CA ALA A 57 20.93 -4.84 -11.19
C ALA A 57 20.15 -4.54 -9.89
N PRO A 58 20.33 -3.36 -9.27
CA PRO A 58 19.54 -2.95 -8.11
C PRO A 58 18.09 -2.68 -8.51
N LEU A 59 17.20 -2.66 -7.52
CA LEU A 59 15.81 -2.21 -7.66
C LEU A 59 15.52 -1.07 -6.69
N GLU A 60 14.77 -0.09 -7.18
CA GLU A 60 14.23 0.96 -6.33
C GLU A 60 12.82 0.57 -5.85
N PRO A 61 12.54 0.72 -4.54
CA PRO A 61 11.21 0.48 -4.01
C PRO A 61 10.27 1.63 -4.36
N GLY A 62 9.07 1.33 -4.84
CA GLY A 62 8.11 2.34 -5.29
C GLY A 62 6.67 1.89 -5.24
N ILE A 63 5.77 2.87 -5.22
CA ILE A 63 4.32 2.70 -5.27
C ILE A 63 3.78 3.64 -6.34
N LYS A 64 2.92 3.12 -7.20
CA LYS A 64 2.22 3.88 -8.23
C LYS A 64 0.72 3.71 -8.09
N LEU A 65 0.00 4.82 -8.07
CA LEU A 65 -1.46 4.82 -8.19
C LEU A 65 -1.84 4.89 -9.65
N ILE A 66 -2.46 3.83 -10.16
CA ILE A 66 -2.78 3.68 -11.59
C ILE A 66 -3.73 4.78 -12.06
N ASN A 67 -4.59 5.29 -11.17
CA ASN A 67 -5.61 6.27 -11.47
C ASN A 67 -5.27 7.70 -10.99
N GLY A 68 -3.98 7.97 -10.77
CA GLY A 68 -3.47 9.27 -10.30
C GLY A 68 -3.56 9.48 -8.79
N LYS A 69 -3.17 10.66 -8.32
CA LYS A 69 -3.14 11.02 -6.89
C LYS A 69 -4.51 10.93 -6.24
N ILE A 70 -4.59 10.35 -5.04
CA ILE A 70 -5.79 10.45 -4.20
C ILE A 70 -5.97 11.93 -3.80
N PRO A 71 -7.12 12.56 -4.09
CA PRO A 71 -7.36 13.94 -3.70
C PRO A 71 -7.24 14.14 -2.20
N LEU A 72 -6.38 15.07 -1.76
CA LEU A 72 -6.19 15.39 -0.34
C LEU A 72 -7.51 15.60 0.39
N ARG A 73 -8.45 16.34 -0.23
CA ARG A 73 -9.75 16.61 0.38
C ARG A 73 -10.48 15.35 0.84
N LEU A 74 -10.33 14.22 0.14
CA LEU A 74 -10.96 12.96 0.53
C LEU A 74 -10.30 12.35 1.75
N ILE A 75 -8.98 12.44 1.88
CA ILE A 75 -8.27 12.03 3.09
C ILE A 75 -8.71 12.90 4.28
N ASN A 76 -8.81 14.21 4.10
CA ASN A 76 -9.23 15.12 5.17
C ASN A 76 -10.66 14.80 5.64
N VAL A 77 -11.60 14.66 4.69
CA VAL A 77 -12.98 14.28 5.01
C VAL A 77 -13.04 12.90 5.67
N MET A 78 -12.23 11.94 5.22
CA MET A 78 -12.13 10.63 5.85
C MET A 78 -11.67 10.71 7.31
N GLN A 79 -10.66 11.53 7.60
CA GLN A 79 -10.21 11.78 8.98
C GLN A 79 -11.31 12.43 9.82
N ASP A 80 -11.98 13.46 9.29
CA ASP A 80 -13.08 14.14 9.99
C ASP A 80 -14.22 13.17 10.35
N VAL A 81 -14.57 12.27 9.43
CA VAL A 81 -15.57 11.22 9.67
C VAL A 81 -15.13 10.28 10.79
N LEU A 82 -13.88 9.80 10.75
CA LEU A 82 -13.35 8.90 11.77
C LEU A 82 -13.27 9.56 13.15
N ILE A 83 -12.90 10.84 13.22
CA ILE A 83 -12.90 11.62 14.47
C ILE A 83 -14.33 11.78 15.01
N ALA A 84 -15.31 12.02 14.14
CA ALA A 84 -16.71 12.17 14.53
C ALA A 84 -17.36 10.87 15.04
N MET A 85 -16.82 9.70 14.67
CA MET A 85 -17.29 8.39 15.12
C MET A 85 -16.70 7.93 16.46
N SER A 86 -15.70 8.65 16.96
CA SER A 86 -15.11 8.43 18.28
C SER A 86 -16.17 8.58 19.39
N PRO A 87 -16.14 7.78 20.48
CA PRO A 87 -15.01 7.01 21.01
C PRO A 87 -14.88 5.59 20.46
N TRP A 88 -15.65 5.22 19.45
CA TRP A 88 -15.60 3.88 18.87
C TRP A 88 -14.55 3.79 17.78
N GLU A 89 -13.93 2.62 17.66
CA GLU A 89 -13.14 2.27 16.49
C GLU A 89 -14.05 2.35 15.25
N ALA A 90 -13.59 3.05 14.21
CA ALA A 90 -14.35 3.22 12.98
C ALA A 90 -13.47 2.93 11.75
N TYR A 91 -14.11 2.48 10.67
CA TYR A 91 -13.50 2.15 9.38
C TYR A 91 -14.08 3.04 8.28
N ALA A 92 -13.21 3.57 7.43
CA ALA A 92 -13.59 4.26 6.21
C ALA A 92 -12.63 3.90 5.07
N ALA A 93 -13.09 4.00 3.83
CA ALA A 93 -12.29 3.67 2.66
C ALA A 93 -12.45 4.68 1.55
N ILE A 94 -11.38 4.88 0.79
CA ILE A 94 -11.41 5.56 -0.51
C ILE A 94 -11.44 4.48 -1.59
N VAL A 95 -12.49 4.55 -2.41
CA VAL A 95 -12.74 3.61 -3.51
C VAL A 95 -12.61 4.31 -4.87
N TRP A 96 -12.30 3.53 -5.91
CA TRP A 96 -12.27 4.00 -7.28
C TRP A 96 -13.45 3.45 -8.09
N ARG A 97 -14.40 4.32 -8.46
CA ARG A 97 -15.55 4.00 -9.32
C ARG A 97 -15.81 5.17 -10.27
N ASP A 98 -15.11 5.18 -11.40
CA ASP A 98 -15.04 6.32 -12.34
C ASP A 98 -14.51 7.62 -11.70
N GLY A 99 -13.76 7.47 -10.61
CA GLY A 99 -13.23 8.56 -9.80
C GLY A 99 -13.06 8.15 -8.34
N TYR A 100 -12.23 8.89 -7.61
CA TYR A 100 -12.07 8.70 -6.16
C TYR A 100 -13.30 9.17 -5.40
N SER A 101 -13.80 8.32 -4.50
CA SER A 101 -14.89 8.66 -3.59
C SER A 101 -14.66 8.05 -2.20
N LEU A 102 -15.21 8.71 -1.17
CA LEU A 102 -15.22 8.18 0.19
C LEU A 102 -16.39 7.21 0.35
N SER A 103 -16.13 6.05 0.94
CA SER A 103 -17.10 5.02 1.26
C SER A 103 -17.03 4.71 2.75
N LEU A 104 -18.20 4.73 3.39
CA LEU A 104 -18.39 4.31 4.78
C LEU A 104 -19.30 3.08 4.74
N PRO A 105 -18.76 1.86 4.87
CA PRO A 105 -19.59 0.67 4.88
C PRO A 105 -20.44 0.63 6.14
N GLU A 106 -21.54 -0.12 6.08
CA GLU A 106 -22.26 -0.52 7.28
C GLU A 106 -21.28 -1.28 8.18
N GLN A 107 -21.17 -0.80 9.42
CA GLN A 107 -20.20 -1.30 10.38
C GLN A 107 -20.80 -1.26 11.78
N SER A 108 -20.51 -2.31 12.55
CA SER A 108 -20.85 -2.40 13.96
C SER A 108 -19.57 -2.34 14.78
N GLY A 109 -19.45 -1.28 15.59
CA GLY A 109 -18.27 -1.03 16.42
C GLY A 109 -18.22 -1.92 17.67
N GLY A 110 -17.01 -2.39 18.00
CA GLY A 110 -16.58 -2.77 19.33
C GLY A 110 -15.48 -1.82 19.82
N GLU A 111 -15.04 -1.94 21.07
CA GLU A 111 -13.96 -1.09 21.62
C GLU A 111 -12.60 -1.32 20.93
N SER A 112 -12.40 -2.46 20.28
CA SER A 112 -11.12 -2.87 19.67
C SER A 112 -11.26 -3.79 18.45
N LYS A 113 -12.48 -3.92 17.90
CA LYS A 113 -12.72 -4.72 16.69
C LYS A 113 -13.97 -4.21 15.99
N ILE A 114 -13.82 -3.88 14.72
CA ILE A 114 -14.93 -3.49 13.84
C ILE A 114 -15.31 -4.68 12.98
N SER A 115 -16.62 -4.92 12.84
CA SER A 115 -17.14 -5.76 11.77
C SER A 115 -17.78 -4.87 10.72
N TYR A 116 -17.36 -4.99 9.46
CA TYR A 116 -17.87 -4.21 8.35
C TYR A 116 -18.11 -5.09 7.13
N GLN A 117 -19.02 -4.68 6.25
CA GLN A 117 -19.19 -5.34 4.96
C GLN A 117 -17.96 -5.10 4.07
N PRO A 118 -17.34 -6.15 3.51
CA PRO A 118 -16.20 -5.99 2.62
C PRO A 118 -16.55 -5.09 1.44
N LEU A 119 -15.73 -4.06 1.22
CA LEU A 119 -15.86 -3.18 0.06
C LEU A 119 -15.04 -3.71 -1.12
N THR A 120 -15.58 -3.55 -2.32
CA THR A 120 -14.83 -3.69 -3.57
C THR A 120 -14.21 -2.36 -3.96
N ASP A 121 -13.19 -2.43 -4.82
CA ASP A 121 -12.57 -1.26 -5.47
C ASP A 121 -11.88 -0.30 -4.50
N VAL A 122 -11.46 -0.83 -3.34
CA VAL A 122 -10.73 -0.09 -2.30
C VAL A 122 -9.31 0.18 -2.75
N VAL A 123 -8.92 1.46 -2.74
CA VAL A 123 -7.56 1.91 -3.00
C VAL A 123 -6.81 2.16 -1.69
N LEU A 124 -7.51 2.81 -0.75
CA LEU A 124 -7.01 3.13 0.57
C LEU A 124 -8.10 2.81 1.58
N GLU A 125 -7.77 2.10 2.64
CA GLU A 125 -8.63 1.98 3.81
C GLU A 125 -7.97 2.59 5.03
N MET A 126 -8.78 3.09 5.95
CA MET A 126 -8.32 3.67 7.19
C MET A 126 -9.26 3.28 8.32
N HIS A 127 -8.66 2.84 9.43
CA HIS A 127 -9.38 2.68 10.69
C HIS A 127 -8.83 3.62 11.76
N SER A 128 -9.63 3.92 12.78
CA SER A 128 -9.24 4.79 13.89
C SER A 128 -8.94 4.01 15.14
N HIS A 129 -7.94 4.42 15.93
CA HIS A 129 -7.72 3.93 17.28
C HIS A 129 -7.96 5.05 18.30
N PRO A 130 -9.15 5.15 18.92
CA PRO A 130 -9.42 6.14 19.95
C PRO A 130 -8.58 5.92 21.21
N GLY A 131 -7.73 6.88 21.56
CA GLY A 131 -6.94 6.84 22.80
C GLY A 131 -5.76 5.86 22.82
N LEU A 132 -5.45 5.19 21.71
CA LEU A 132 -4.26 4.32 21.59
C LEU A 132 -3.12 5.02 20.83
N PRO A 133 -1.89 4.48 20.87
CA PRO A 133 -0.78 4.99 20.07
C PRO A 133 -0.99 4.85 18.54
N PRO A 134 -0.30 5.69 17.74
CA PRO A 134 -0.33 5.64 16.27
C PRO A 134 0.54 4.49 15.73
N ALA A 135 0.18 3.25 16.02
CA ALA A 135 0.91 2.06 15.58
C ALA A 135 -0.04 0.93 15.19
N PHE A 136 0.27 0.27 14.06
CA PHE A 136 -0.43 -0.93 13.64
C PHE A 136 -0.14 -2.08 14.61
N SER A 137 -1.17 -2.84 14.92
CA SER A 137 -1.16 -4.01 15.78
C SER A 137 -0.88 -5.30 14.99
N ARG A 138 -0.64 -6.39 15.72
CA ARG A 138 -0.52 -7.72 15.11
C ARG A 138 -1.85 -8.21 14.51
N ASP A 139 -2.98 -7.81 15.09
CA ASP A 139 -4.28 -8.20 14.57
C ASP A 139 -4.55 -7.45 13.24
N ASP A 140 -4.14 -6.19 13.16
CA ASP A 140 -4.14 -5.42 11.90
C ASP A 140 -3.28 -6.14 10.86
N ASP A 141 -2.08 -6.60 11.22
CA ASP A 141 -1.25 -7.40 10.31
C ASP A 141 -1.94 -8.67 9.82
N LEU A 142 -2.83 -9.29 10.58
CA LEU A 142 -3.55 -10.49 10.15
C LEU A 142 -4.75 -10.18 9.27
N ASP A 143 -5.42 -9.04 9.50
CA ASP A 143 -6.58 -8.60 8.73
C ASP A 143 -6.16 -7.90 7.42
N GLU A 144 -4.99 -7.26 7.38
CA GLU A 144 -4.52 -6.39 6.31
C GLU A 144 -3.69 -7.10 5.21
N GLN A 145 -4.17 -8.23 4.70
CA GLN A 145 -3.39 -9.09 3.78
C GLN A 145 -3.48 -8.74 2.28
N GLY A 146 -4.21 -7.70 1.90
CA GLY A 146 -4.48 -7.32 0.52
C GLY A 146 -3.40 -6.42 -0.11
N LEU A 147 -3.50 -6.22 -1.43
CA LEU A 147 -2.74 -5.18 -2.14
C LEU A 147 -3.52 -3.86 -2.10
N LYS A 148 -3.29 -3.04 -1.08
CA LYS A 148 -3.93 -1.74 -0.86
C LYS A 148 -3.09 -0.84 0.05
N ILE A 149 -3.46 0.43 0.12
CA ILE A 149 -2.93 1.34 1.14
C ILE A 149 -3.77 1.19 2.40
N TYR A 150 -3.09 1.10 3.53
CA TYR A 150 -3.67 1.03 4.86
C TYR A 150 -3.31 2.28 5.64
N GLY A 151 -4.30 2.89 6.26
CA GLY A 151 -4.18 4.05 7.12
C GLY A 151 -4.63 3.72 8.52
N LEU A 152 -3.96 4.34 9.49
CA LEU A 152 -4.34 4.29 10.90
C LEU A 152 -4.44 5.71 11.44
N LEU A 153 -5.58 6.04 12.05
CA LEU A 153 -5.80 7.31 12.71
C LEU A 153 -5.89 7.13 14.23
N SER A 154 -4.80 7.39 14.94
CA SER A 154 -4.77 7.36 16.40
C SER A 154 -5.36 8.65 16.99
N ILE A 155 -6.60 8.61 17.45
CA ILE A 155 -7.31 9.82 17.94
C ILE A 155 -6.84 10.14 19.36
N ASN A 156 -6.02 11.17 19.49
CA ASN A 156 -5.66 11.77 20.77
C ASN A 156 -6.36 13.12 20.93
N TYR A 157 -7.39 13.18 21.78
CA TYR A 157 -8.20 14.38 22.00
C TYR A 157 -7.42 15.59 22.55
N ASN A 158 -6.18 15.40 23.00
CA ASN A 158 -5.32 16.47 23.50
C ASN A 158 -4.25 16.93 22.49
N LYS A 159 -4.20 16.34 21.29
CA LYS A 159 -3.21 16.67 20.26
C LYS A 159 -3.86 16.75 18.88
N PHE A 160 -4.04 17.98 18.40
CA PHE A 160 -4.55 18.28 17.06
C PHE A 160 -3.55 19.14 16.25
N PRO A 161 -3.44 18.94 14.92
CA PRO A 161 -4.13 17.93 14.12
C PRO A 161 -3.63 16.51 14.42
N VAL A 162 -4.51 15.52 14.26
CA VAL A 162 -4.13 14.10 14.34
C VAL A 162 -3.55 13.70 12.99
N GLU A 163 -2.30 13.26 12.96
CA GLU A 163 -1.66 12.80 11.73
C GLU A 163 -1.87 11.29 11.56
N PRO A 164 -2.46 10.83 10.45
CA PRO A 164 -2.58 9.41 10.17
C PRO A 164 -1.24 8.79 9.78
N VAL A 165 -1.07 7.52 10.14
CA VAL A 165 0.07 6.69 9.73
C VAL A 165 -0.37 5.80 8.58
N PHE A 166 0.48 5.65 7.56
CA PHE A 166 0.18 4.80 6.41
C PHE A 166 1.23 3.73 6.20
N ARG A 167 0.75 2.62 5.64
CA ARG A 167 1.57 1.57 5.07
C ARG A 167 0.95 1.05 3.79
N VAL A 168 1.76 0.49 2.93
CA VAL A 168 1.27 -0.30 1.80
C VAL A 168 1.43 -1.77 2.15
N GLY A 169 0.35 -2.53 1.99
CA GLY A 169 0.37 -3.97 2.12
C GLY A 169 0.47 -4.63 0.75
N ALA A 170 1.23 -5.72 0.69
CA ALA A 170 1.33 -6.61 -0.45
C ALA A 170 1.43 -8.05 0.05
N TYR A 171 0.29 -8.72 0.19
CA TYR A 171 0.21 -10.16 0.53
C TYR A 171 1.01 -10.54 1.79
N GLY A 172 0.83 -9.77 2.87
CA GLY A 172 1.50 -9.98 4.16
C GLY A 172 2.85 -9.28 4.31
N HIS A 173 3.31 -8.54 3.29
CA HIS A 173 4.43 -7.62 3.40
C HIS A 173 3.94 -6.20 3.59
N TYR A 174 4.54 -5.47 4.53
CA TYR A 174 4.16 -4.12 4.87
C TYR A 174 5.33 -3.16 4.73
N PHE A 175 5.09 -2.03 4.08
CA PHE A 175 6.05 -0.95 3.98
C PHE A 175 5.44 0.34 4.50
N TYR A 176 5.97 0.86 5.61
CA TYR A 176 5.59 2.17 6.12
C TYR A 176 6.04 3.22 5.10
N TRP A 177 5.07 3.92 4.53
CA TRP A 177 5.35 4.94 3.55
C TRP A 177 5.17 6.32 4.21
N PRO A 178 6.22 7.15 4.25
CA PRO A 178 6.10 8.48 4.82
C PRO A 178 5.04 9.27 4.04
N TRP A 179 4.21 9.99 4.79
CA TRP A 179 3.18 10.83 4.22
C TRP A 179 3.81 12.08 3.58
N ASP A 180 4.12 12.01 2.29
CA ASP A 180 4.42 13.19 1.45
C ASP A 180 3.24 13.48 0.50
N ASP A 181 3.40 14.33 -0.52
CA ASP A 181 2.34 15.00 -1.32
C ASP A 181 1.44 14.10 -2.21
N ARG A 182 1.16 12.89 -1.68
CA ARG A 182 -0.03 12.03 -1.82
C ARG A 182 -0.22 11.37 -3.19
N PHE A 183 0.92 10.88 -3.70
CA PHE A 183 1.11 9.69 -4.57
C PHE A 183 1.35 9.87 -6.10
N GLU A 184 2.61 10.15 -6.51
CA GLU A 184 3.38 9.63 -7.69
C GLU A 184 4.79 10.30 -7.68
N PHE A 185 5.97 9.74 -8.05
CA PHE A 185 6.44 8.81 -9.11
C PHE A 185 7.58 7.88 -8.61
N ILE A 186 7.73 6.66 -9.18
CA ILE A 186 9.04 6.17 -9.66
C ILE A 186 8.89 5.94 -11.15
N GLU A 187 9.57 6.76 -11.94
CA GLU A 187 9.72 6.55 -13.37
C GLU A 187 10.73 5.40 -13.54
N ARG A 188 10.32 4.28 -14.16
CA ARG A 188 11.29 3.31 -14.67
C ARG A 188 11.94 3.93 -15.89
N GLU A 189 13.10 4.58 -15.72
CA GLU A 189 14.08 4.56 -16.81
C GLU A 189 14.67 3.15 -16.85
N GLY A 190 14.32 2.38 -17.88
CA GLY A 190 14.87 1.04 -18.05
C GLY A 190 13.98 0.04 -18.78
N GLU A 191 13.23 0.46 -19.80
CA GLU A 191 12.86 -0.44 -20.90
C GLU A 191 13.11 0.32 -22.21
N ASP A 192 14.37 0.26 -22.68
CA ASP A 192 14.72 0.55 -24.06
C ASP A 192 14.03 -0.48 -24.97
N GLY A 193 12.74 -0.23 -25.24
CA GLY A 193 11.98 -0.90 -26.27
C GLY A 193 12.41 -0.39 -27.64
N ILE A 194 13.41 -1.05 -28.23
CA ILE A 194 13.59 -1.33 -29.66
C ILE A 194 13.07 -0.23 -30.60
N MET A 195 13.99 0.57 -31.15
CA MET A 195 13.77 1.39 -32.35
C MET A 195 13.22 0.50 -33.48
N PRO A 196 12.11 0.87 -34.16
CA PRO A 196 11.76 0.24 -35.42
C PRO A 196 12.78 0.69 -36.46
N THR A 197 13.56 -0.25 -36.99
CA THR A 197 14.30 -0.04 -38.23
C THR A 197 13.28 0.09 -39.36
N GLY A 198 13.10 1.31 -39.85
CA GLY A 198 12.43 1.69 -41.09
C GLY A 198 13.31 2.66 -41.85
#